data_AF-A0A6L5K0V6-F1
#
_entry.id   AF-A0A6L5K0V6-F1
#
_cell.length_a   1.000
_cell.length_b   1.000
_cell.length_c   1.000
_cell.angle_alpha   90.00
_cell.angle_beta   90.00
_cell.angle_gamma   90.00
#
_symmetry.space_group_name_H-M   'P 1'
#
loop_
_entity.id
_entity.type
_entity.pdbx_description
1 polymer ?
#
loop_
_entity_poly.entity_id
_entity_poly.type
_entity_poly.pdbx_seq_one_letter_code
_entity_poly.pdbx_strand_id
1 'polypeptide(L)'
;MRKRVIILLCAFLLTSVLLKAEVLLDQAPLQIGKAILFRDSAARNTFYYIPNRPRIATWPDGTPKLTFLKYTKAGEQEFKGGILHFFVTYSLTPQELKDVRAKLKKRNEKAVLKGPVIFKKGTFAVISAAVGEGGAFTRKVIGEGKAPLVSGSEVSVSIAVTPEGAAFLDEALRQPTYPVSIRFDMTYEGLTPKFNAKARIHWSKVRDYFEEYKKWRIMKTKKFFVWKWKVQKGTGESLNISDDLVSKQCIEIDVTGEDESMEAILQTVTDTVMREMFEMKI
;
A
#
# COMPACT_ATOMS: atom_id res chain seq x y z
N MET A 1 66.89 -18.23 20.14
CA MET A 1 66.45 -16.89 20.59
C MET A 1 65.57 -16.29 19.50
N ARG A 2 64.24 -16.42 19.60
CA ARG A 2 63.29 -15.37 20.04
C ARG A 2 63.29 -14.09 19.15
N LYS A 3 62.22 -13.92 18.36
CA LYS A 3 61.25 -12.77 18.37
C LYS A 3 60.53 -12.71 17.00
N ARG A 4 59.30 -13.25 16.92
CA ARG A 4 58.03 -12.49 16.90
C ARG A 4 57.93 -11.50 15.73
N VAL A 5 57.29 -11.91 14.64
CA VAL A 5 56.64 -11.00 13.70
C VAL A 5 55.14 -11.32 13.70
N ILE A 6 54.38 -10.26 13.87
CA ILE A 6 52.99 -10.21 14.29
C ILE A 6 52.07 -10.60 13.13
N ILE A 7 51.16 -11.53 13.39
CA ILE A 7 50.03 -11.87 12.53
C ILE A 7 49.07 -10.66 12.54
N LEU A 8 49.09 -9.87 11.48
CA LEU A 8 48.07 -8.86 11.20
C LEU A 8 46.84 -9.60 10.66
N LEU A 9 46.02 -10.08 11.59
CA LEU A 9 44.68 -10.58 11.33
C LEU A 9 43.80 -9.39 10.95
N CYS A 10 43.85 -8.99 9.67
CA CYS A 10 42.85 -8.09 9.08
C CYS A 10 41.52 -8.84 9.06
N ALA A 11 40.80 -8.79 10.18
CA ALA A 11 39.39 -9.05 10.24
C ALA A 11 38.69 -7.98 9.40
N PHE A 12 38.60 -8.23 8.09
CA PHE A 12 37.68 -7.55 7.21
C PHE A 12 36.28 -7.99 7.65
N LEU A 13 35.76 -7.31 8.67
CA LEU A 13 34.34 -7.27 8.99
C LEU A 13 33.66 -6.74 7.72
N LEU A 14 33.29 -7.65 6.82
CA LEU A 14 32.19 -7.46 5.91
C LEU A 14 30.97 -7.21 6.79
N THR A 15 30.76 -5.96 7.17
CA THR A 15 29.43 -5.46 7.48
C THR A 15 28.64 -5.63 6.20
N SER A 16 28.01 -6.80 6.07
CA SER A 16 26.90 -6.97 5.15
C SER A 16 25.86 -5.95 5.59
N VAL A 17 25.85 -4.80 4.92
CA VAL A 17 24.72 -3.89 4.98
C VAL A 17 23.58 -4.73 4.42
N LEU A 18 22.80 -5.35 5.31
CA LEU A 18 21.48 -5.82 4.98
C LEU A 18 20.72 -4.57 4.55
N LEU A 19 20.79 -4.26 3.26
CA LEU A 19 19.88 -3.35 2.60
C LEU A 19 18.50 -3.96 2.78
N LYS A 20 17.84 -3.57 3.88
CA LYS A 20 16.44 -3.85 4.12
C LYS A 20 15.68 -3.44 2.88
N ALA A 21 14.81 -4.33 2.41
CA ALA A 21 13.90 -4.03 1.32
C ALA A 21 12.87 -3.01 1.82
N GLU A 22 13.23 -1.74 1.79
CA GLU A 22 12.38 -0.63 2.19
C GLU A 22 11.85 0.03 0.92
N VAL A 23 10.60 -0.34 0.60
CA VAL A 23 9.85 0.15 -0.55
C VAL A 23 9.34 1.57 -0.28
N LEU A 24 9.44 2.48 -1.26
CA LEU A 24 8.78 3.79 -1.21
C LEU A 24 7.29 3.66 -1.54
N LEU A 25 6.41 4.15 -0.66
CA LEU A 25 4.95 4.13 -0.84
C LEU A 25 4.38 5.42 -1.43
N ASP A 26 5.12 6.51 -1.34
CA ASP A 26 4.75 7.85 -1.81
C ASP A 26 4.74 7.98 -3.34
N GLN A 27 5.46 7.09 -4.02
CA GLN A 27 5.45 7.07 -5.48
C GLN A 27 4.43 6.07 -5.98
N ALA A 28 3.56 6.52 -6.88
CA ALA A 28 2.65 5.65 -7.58
C ALA A 28 3.41 4.44 -8.16
N PRO A 29 3.01 3.20 -7.80
CA PRO A 29 3.73 2.02 -8.22
C PRO A 29 3.63 1.84 -9.73
N LEU A 30 4.68 1.30 -10.34
CA LEU A 30 4.69 1.05 -11.78
C LEU A 30 4.11 -0.34 -12.06
N GLN A 31 2.98 -0.41 -12.75
CA GLN A 31 2.51 -1.69 -13.27
C GLN A 31 3.24 -2.04 -14.57
N ILE A 32 4.00 -3.13 -14.57
CA ILE A 32 4.69 -3.66 -15.74
C ILE A 32 4.33 -5.13 -15.89
N GLY A 33 3.68 -5.49 -17.00
CA GLY A 33 3.20 -6.85 -17.23
C GLY A 33 2.26 -7.30 -16.12
N LYS A 34 2.60 -8.42 -15.46
CA LYS A 34 1.83 -8.99 -14.34
C LYS A 34 2.40 -8.63 -12.96
N ALA A 35 3.24 -7.60 -12.90
CA ALA A 35 3.89 -7.16 -11.67
C ALA A 35 3.55 -5.70 -11.37
N ILE A 36 3.31 -5.42 -10.09
CA ILE A 36 3.27 -4.07 -9.52
C ILE A 36 4.66 -3.82 -8.94
N LEU A 37 5.34 -2.80 -9.44
CA LEU A 37 6.72 -2.49 -9.07
C LEU A 37 6.78 -1.30 -8.14
N PHE A 38 7.58 -1.45 -7.10
CA PHE A 38 7.83 -0.44 -6.09
C PHE A 38 9.31 -0.08 -6.08
N ARG A 39 9.62 1.21 -5.96
CA ARG A 39 10.99 1.69 -5.95
C ARG A 39 11.62 1.48 -4.56
N ASP A 40 12.89 1.13 -4.53
CA ASP A 40 13.70 1.08 -3.30
C ASP A 40 13.99 2.51 -2.79
N SER A 41 13.88 2.70 -1.47
CA SER A 41 14.08 3.98 -0.81
C SER A 41 15.52 4.50 -0.83
N ALA A 42 16.51 3.61 -0.79
CA ALA A 42 17.92 3.96 -0.82
C ALA A 42 18.47 4.03 -2.26
N ALA A 43 17.90 3.27 -3.19
CA ALA A 43 18.40 3.12 -4.55
C ALA A 43 17.35 3.47 -5.64
N ARG A 44 17.48 4.64 -6.25
CA ARG A 44 16.52 5.19 -7.24
C ARG A 44 16.23 4.29 -8.46
N ASN A 45 17.16 3.43 -8.84
CA ASN A 45 17.00 2.52 -9.99
C ASN A 45 16.68 1.07 -9.58
N THR A 46 16.52 0.81 -8.29
CA THR A 46 16.21 -0.53 -7.79
C THR A 46 14.71 -0.63 -7.55
N PHE A 47 14.13 -1.76 -7.96
CA PHE A 47 12.71 -2.04 -7.84
C PHE A 47 12.47 -3.40 -7.20
N TYR A 48 11.43 -3.45 -6.37
CA TYR A 48 10.82 -4.67 -5.86
C TYR A 48 9.48 -4.90 -6.55
N TYR A 49 8.98 -6.14 -6.55
CA TYR A 49 7.69 -6.44 -7.17
C TYR A 49 6.71 -7.14 -6.24
N ILE A 50 5.44 -6.94 -6.52
CA ILE A 50 4.33 -7.76 -6.06
C ILE A 50 3.62 -8.32 -7.31
N PRO A 51 3.31 -9.62 -7.38
CA PRO A 51 2.47 -10.16 -8.44
C PRO A 51 1.10 -9.48 -8.42
N ASN A 52 0.57 -9.08 -9.57
CA ASN A 52 -0.71 -8.35 -9.61
C ASN A 52 -1.94 -9.23 -9.35
N ARG A 53 -1.78 -10.56 -9.34
CA ARG A 53 -2.83 -11.53 -9.03
C ARG A 53 -2.26 -12.85 -8.51
N PRO A 54 -2.99 -13.59 -7.66
CA PRO A 54 -2.68 -14.98 -7.35
C PRO A 54 -2.91 -15.87 -8.58
N ARG A 55 -2.33 -17.07 -8.54
CA ARG A 55 -2.58 -18.12 -9.54
C ARG A 55 -2.66 -19.49 -8.89
N ILE A 56 -3.31 -20.42 -9.58
CA ILE A 56 -3.19 -21.84 -9.28
C ILE A 56 -1.74 -22.26 -9.54
N ALA A 57 -1.15 -22.96 -8.58
CA ALA A 57 0.17 -23.53 -8.72
C ALA A 57 0.14 -24.65 -9.77
N THR A 58 1.27 -24.85 -10.44
CA THR A 58 1.38 -25.81 -11.54
C THR A 58 2.51 -26.78 -11.24
N TRP A 59 2.36 -28.01 -11.67
CA TRP A 59 3.44 -28.99 -11.74
C TRP A 59 4.52 -28.53 -12.74
N PRO A 60 5.73 -29.15 -12.73
CA PRO A 60 6.80 -28.80 -13.67
C PRO A 60 6.43 -28.94 -15.15
N ASP A 61 5.48 -29.81 -15.47
CA ASP A 61 4.91 -30.02 -16.82
C ASP A 61 3.88 -28.94 -17.23
N GLY A 62 3.52 -28.04 -16.31
CA GLY A 62 2.51 -27.00 -16.52
C GLY A 62 1.09 -27.38 -16.10
N THR A 63 0.84 -28.63 -15.71
CA THR A 63 -0.48 -29.10 -15.29
C THR A 63 -0.91 -28.39 -13.99
N PRO A 64 -2.13 -27.80 -13.91
CA PRO A 64 -2.62 -27.19 -12.68
C PRO A 64 -2.67 -28.19 -11.51
N LYS A 65 -2.20 -27.76 -10.34
CA LYS A 65 -2.34 -28.51 -9.08
C LYS A 65 -3.76 -28.31 -8.52
N LEU A 66 -4.74 -28.85 -9.22
CA LEU A 66 -6.16 -28.81 -8.86
C LEU A 66 -6.76 -30.19 -9.06
N THR A 67 -7.46 -30.67 -8.05
CA THR A 67 -8.16 -31.94 -8.03
C THR A 67 -9.56 -31.70 -7.49
N PHE A 68 -10.56 -32.20 -8.21
CA PHE A 68 -11.92 -32.27 -7.70
C PHE A 68 -12.36 -33.73 -7.70
N LEU A 69 -12.58 -34.28 -6.51
CA LEU A 69 -13.01 -35.66 -6.32
C LEU A 69 -14.48 -35.66 -5.91
N LYS A 70 -15.32 -36.38 -6.64
CA LYS A 70 -16.69 -36.72 -6.21
C LYS A 70 -16.67 -38.11 -5.59
N TYR A 71 -17.36 -38.29 -4.48
CA TYR A 71 -17.49 -39.60 -3.83
C TYR A 71 -18.94 -39.89 -3.44
N THR A 72 -19.28 -41.17 -3.43
CA THR A 72 -20.57 -41.69 -3.00
C THR A 72 -20.29 -42.87 -2.06
N LYS A 73 -20.76 -42.79 -0.81
CA LYS A 73 -20.66 -43.93 0.12
C LYS A 73 -21.93 -44.76 0.04
N ALA A 74 -21.80 -46.05 -0.27
CA ALA A 74 -22.91 -47.00 -0.21
C ALA A 74 -23.20 -47.37 1.27
N GLY A 75 -24.47 -47.26 1.69
CA GLY A 75 -24.95 -47.54 3.05
C GLY A 75 -26.35 -46.97 3.30
N GLU A 76 -26.93 -47.17 4.50
CA GLU A 76 -28.29 -46.74 4.88
C GLU A 76 -28.52 -45.22 4.78
N GLN A 77 -27.44 -44.42 4.86
CA GLN A 77 -27.44 -43.02 4.47
C GLN A 77 -26.49 -42.83 3.29
N GLU A 78 -27.07 -42.54 2.11
CA GLU A 78 -26.33 -42.28 0.89
C GLU A 78 -25.62 -40.91 0.99
N PHE A 79 -24.39 -40.90 1.53
CA PHE A 79 -23.58 -39.67 1.56
C PHE A 79 -22.95 -39.44 0.19
N LYS A 80 -23.46 -38.41 -0.51
CA LYS A 80 -22.90 -37.86 -1.74
C LYS A 80 -22.13 -36.59 -1.41
N GLY A 81 -21.01 -36.35 -2.06
CA GLY A 81 -20.25 -35.12 -1.82
C GLY A 81 -19.01 -35.04 -2.68
N GLY A 82 -18.17 -34.05 -2.39
CA GLY A 82 -16.90 -33.93 -3.08
C GLY A 82 -15.83 -33.24 -2.24
N ILE A 83 -14.59 -33.36 -2.71
CA ILE A 83 -13.43 -32.67 -2.16
C ILE A 83 -12.83 -31.86 -3.30
N LEU A 84 -12.80 -30.54 -3.13
CA LEU A 84 -12.04 -29.63 -3.97
C LEU A 84 -10.70 -29.36 -3.31
N HIS A 85 -9.62 -29.79 -3.94
CA HIS A 85 -8.26 -29.63 -3.45
C HIS A 85 -7.43 -28.90 -4.49
N PHE A 86 -6.78 -27.79 -4.13
CA PHE A 86 -5.93 -27.06 -5.07
C PHE A 86 -4.82 -26.31 -4.36
N PHE A 87 -3.74 -26.06 -5.08
CA PHE A 87 -2.63 -25.24 -4.61
C PHE A 87 -2.68 -23.87 -5.27
N VAL A 88 -2.46 -22.84 -4.47
CA VAL A 88 -2.37 -21.45 -4.94
C VAL A 88 -1.02 -20.87 -4.58
N THR A 89 -0.53 -19.98 -5.42
CA THR A 89 0.70 -19.24 -5.17
C THR A 89 0.53 -17.77 -5.52
N TYR A 90 1.22 -16.92 -4.77
CA TYR A 90 1.34 -15.49 -5.02
C TYR A 90 2.75 -15.20 -5.54
N SER A 91 2.98 -15.59 -6.80
CA SER A 91 4.28 -15.50 -7.47
C SER A 91 4.14 -15.33 -8.97
N LEU A 92 5.19 -14.80 -9.59
CA LEU A 92 5.34 -14.75 -11.05
C LEU A 92 6.02 -16.03 -11.54
N THR A 93 5.61 -16.52 -12.70
CA THR A 93 6.35 -17.59 -13.39
C THR A 93 7.73 -17.08 -13.85
N PRO A 94 8.70 -17.98 -14.11
CA PRO A 94 10.01 -17.58 -14.63
C PRO A 94 9.91 -16.77 -15.93
N GLN A 95 8.96 -17.10 -16.80
CA GLN A 95 8.75 -16.39 -18.05
C GLN A 95 8.18 -14.99 -17.82
N GLU A 96 7.17 -14.85 -16.95
CA GLU A 96 6.63 -13.53 -16.58
C GLU A 96 7.68 -12.66 -15.91
N LEU A 97 8.53 -13.23 -15.05
CA LEU A 97 9.61 -12.49 -14.40
C LEU A 97 10.65 -11.99 -15.41
N LYS A 98 11.03 -12.83 -16.40
CA LYS A 98 11.91 -12.41 -17.51
C LYS A 98 11.28 -11.27 -18.31
N ASP A 99 9.99 -11.39 -18.61
CA ASP A 99 9.25 -10.40 -19.40
C ASP A 99 9.13 -9.05 -18.68
N VAL A 100 8.87 -9.06 -17.37
CA VAL A 100 8.87 -7.87 -16.51
C VAL A 100 10.26 -7.22 -16.47
N ARG A 101 11.33 -8.00 -16.30
CA ARG A 101 12.71 -7.47 -16.31
C ARG A 101 13.05 -6.79 -17.64
N ALA A 102 12.70 -7.43 -18.77
CA ALA A 102 12.95 -6.88 -20.09
C ALA A 102 12.19 -5.55 -20.31
N LYS A 103 10.91 -5.51 -19.95
CA LYS A 103 10.07 -4.30 -20.06
C LYS A 103 10.54 -3.18 -19.13
N LEU A 104 10.98 -3.50 -17.91
CA LEU A 104 11.54 -2.52 -16.97
C LEU A 104 12.82 -1.90 -17.54
N LYS A 105 13.74 -2.72 -18.08
CA LYS A 105 14.98 -2.23 -18.71
C LYS A 105 14.72 -1.35 -19.93
N LYS A 106 13.69 -1.64 -20.74
CA LYS A 106 13.31 -0.78 -21.88
C LYS A 106 12.88 0.62 -21.44
N ARG A 107 12.27 0.75 -20.26
CA ARG A 107 11.82 2.05 -19.72
C ARG A 107 12.94 2.80 -19.00
N ASN A 108 13.83 2.08 -18.33
CA ASN A 108 15.00 2.61 -17.66
C ASN A 108 16.12 1.58 -17.76
N GLU A 109 17.12 1.86 -18.60
CA GLU A 109 18.22 0.94 -18.88
C GLU A 109 19.02 0.55 -17.61
N LYS A 110 19.11 1.48 -16.65
CA LYS A 110 19.80 1.30 -15.38
C LYS A 110 18.94 0.58 -14.33
N ALA A 111 17.67 0.26 -14.62
CA ALA A 111 16.77 -0.32 -13.65
C ALA A 111 17.11 -1.78 -13.33
N VAL A 112 17.06 -2.12 -12.04
CA VAL A 112 17.32 -3.45 -11.52
C VAL A 112 16.11 -3.94 -10.73
N LEU A 113 15.55 -5.09 -11.13
CA LEU A 113 14.52 -5.78 -10.37
C LEU A 113 15.18 -6.72 -9.37
N LYS A 114 15.17 -6.35 -8.08
CA LYS A 114 15.91 -7.05 -7.02
C LYS A 114 15.19 -8.30 -6.54
N GLY A 115 13.86 -8.26 -6.43
CA GLY A 115 13.09 -9.40 -5.96
C GLY A 115 11.66 -9.03 -5.56
N PRO A 116 10.91 -9.99 -5.00
CA PRO A 116 9.58 -9.75 -4.49
C PRO A 116 9.63 -8.88 -3.22
N VAL A 117 8.56 -8.14 -2.95
CA VAL A 117 8.31 -7.53 -1.64
C VAL A 117 8.04 -8.62 -0.62
N ILE A 118 8.59 -8.47 0.59
CA ILE A 118 8.37 -9.40 1.70
C ILE A 118 7.10 -9.00 2.44
N PHE A 119 6.15 -9.92 2.55
CA PHE A 119 4.93 -9.69 3.32
C PHE A 119 5.16 -9.95 4.81
N LYS A 120 4.54 -9.13 5.66
CA LYS A 120 4.57 -9.28 7.12
C LYS A 120 3.44 -10.15 7.63
N LYS A 121 2.28 -10.03 7.00
CA LYS A 121 1.05 -10.77 7.34
C LYS A 121 0.32 -11.13 6.05
N GLY A 122 -0.39 -12.24 6.10
CA GLY A 122 -1.15 -12.74 4.96
C GLY A 122 -2.22 -13.70 5.40
N THR A 123 -3.45 -13.46 4.94
CA THR A 123 -4.57 -14.40 5.04
C THR A 123 -5.15 -14.64 3.66
N PHE A 124 -5.82 -15.78 3.49
CA PHE A 124 -6.62 -16.02 2.30
C PHE A 124 -8.01 -16.50 2.69
N ALA A 125 -8.99 -16.19 1.83
CA ALA A 125 -10.36 -16.64 1.94
C ALA A 125 -10.81 -17.23 0.59
N VAL A 126 -11.52 -18.35 0.65
CA VAL A 126 -12.13 -19.00 -0.50
C VAL A 126 -13.60 -18.64 -0.51
N ILE A 127 -14.04 -18.02 -1.60
CA ILE A 127 -15.37 -17.44 -1.75
C ILE A 127 -16.05 -18.19 -2.88
N SER A 128 -17.12 -18.92 -2.54
CA SER A 128 -18.00 -19.56 -3.50
C SER A 128 -19.11 -18.60 -3.92
N ALA A 129 -19.42 -18.57 -5.21
CA ALA A 129 -20.66 -18.00 -5.73
C ALA A 129 -21.70 -19.13 -5.79
N ALA A 130 -22.48 -19.29 -4.72
CA ALA A 130 -23.58 -20.24 -4.69
C ALA A 130 -24.89 -19.53 -5.04
N VAL A 131 -25.84 -20.22 -5.66
CA VAL A 131 -27.22 -19.74 -5.80
C VAL A 131 -27.81 -19.70 -4.39
N GLY A 132 -28.12 -18.51 -3.88
CA GLY A 132 -28.81 -18.33 -2.60
C GLY A 132 -30.32 -18.48 -2.73
N GLU A 133 -31.00 -18.54 -1.60
CA GLU A 133 -32.47 -18.49 -1.57
C GLU A 133 -32.96 -17.22 -2.28
N GLY A 134 -33.86 -17.38 -3.26
CA GLY A 134 -34.39 -16.28 -4.06
C GLY A 134 -33.70 -16.02 -5.42
N GLY A 135 -32.80 -16.91 -5.87
CA GLY A 135 -32.21 -16.81 -7.22
C GLY A 135 -31.07 -15.80 -7.35
N ALA A 136 -30.65 -15.18 -6.24
CA ALA A 136 -29.46 -14.32 -6.20
C ALA A 136 -28.20 -15.15 -5.91
N PHE A 137 -27.11 -14.93 -6.64
CA PHE A 137 -25.81 -15.50 -6.29
C PHE A 137 -25.33 -14.92 -4.95
N THR A 138 -25.39 -15.71 -3.89
CA THR A 138 -24.85 -15.32 -2.57
C THR A 138 -23.38 -15.72 -2.51
N ARG A 139 -22.51 -14.75 -2.22
CA ARG A 139 -21.08 -15.00 -2.03
C ARG A 139 -20.85 -15.51 -0.62
N LYS A 140 -20.48 -16.78 -0.47
CA LYS A 140 -20.22 -17.39 0.85
C LYS A 140 -18.74 -17.70 0.99
N VAL A 141 -18.15 -17.32 2.12
CA VAL A 141 -16.81 -17.78 2.50
C VAL A 141 -16.92 -19.24 2.91
N ILE A 142 -16.23 -20.11 2.17
CA ILE A 142 -16.26 -21.57 2.35
C ILE A 142 -14.94 -22.14 2.89
N GLY A 143 -13.95 -21.27 3.13
CA GLY A 143 -12.70 -21.62 3.79
C GLY A 143 -11.81 -20.39 3.98
N GLU A 144 -11.03 -20.39 5.06
CA GLU A 144 -10.05 -19.34 5.36
C GLU A 144 -8.75 -19.97 5.89
N GLY A 145 -7.64 -19.28 5.70
CA GLY A 145 -6.35 -19.73 6.22
C GLY A 145 -5.26 -18.68 6.17
N LYS A 146 -4.06 -19.06 6.61
CA LYS A 146 -2.87 -18.22 6.54
C LYS A 146 -2.25 -18.29 5.14
N ALA A 147 -2.00 -17.14 4.55
CA ALA A 147 -1.32 -17.04 3.26
C ALA A 147 0.21 -17.15 3.45
N PRO A 148 0.96 -17.52 2.40
CA PRO A 148 2.39 -17.64 2.51
C PRO A 148 3.02 -16.24 2.48
N LEU A 149 3.93 -15.97 3.42
CA LEU A 149 4.61 -14.66 3.50
C LEU A 149 5.78 -14.54 2.51
N VAL A 150 6.29 -15.68 2.03
CA VAL A 150 7.39 -15.76 1.07
C VAL A 150 6.83 -15.94 -0.34
N SER A 151 7.21 -15.05 -1.26
CA SER A 151 6.80 -15.20 -2.66
C SER A 151 7.42 -16.45 -3.27
N GLY A 152 6.61 -17.20 -4.02
CA GLY A 152 6.99 -18.48 -4.61
C GLY A 152 6.52 -19.69 -3.79
N SER A 153 6.18 -19.50 -2.51
CA SER A 153 5.54 -20.56 -1.74
C SER A 153 4.12 -20.82 -2.23
N GLU A 154 3.67 -22.06 -2.00
CA GLU A 154 2.33 -22.53 -2.33
C GLU A 154 1.54 -22.71 -1.04
N VAL A 155 0.22 -22.49 -1.11
CA VAL A 155 -0.73 -22.87 -0.06
C VAL A 155 -1.64 -23.95 -0.61
N SER A 156 -1.81 -25.01 0.17
CA SER A 156 -2.80 -26.04 -0.09
C SER A 156 -4.15 -25.61 0.47
N VAL A 157 -5.18 -25.74 -0.35
CA VAL A 157 -6.57 -25.49 0.01
C VAL A 157 -7.35 -26.77 -0.24
N SER A 158 -8.02 -27.28 0.80
CA SER A 158 -8.87 -28.47 0.72
C SER A 158 -10.22 -28.17 1.33
N ILE A 159 -11.28 -28.34 0.54
CA ILE A 159 -12.65 -28.01 0.95
C ILE A 159 -13.55 -29.20 0.67
N ALA A 160 -14.21 -29.71 1.71
CA ALA A 160 -15.31 -30.65 1.56
C ALA A 160 -16.57 -29.89 1.13
N VAL A 161 -17.23 -30.39 0.09
CA VAL A 161 -18.46 -29.79 -0.47
C VAL A 161 -19.62 -30.77 -0.34
N THR A 162 -20.82 -30.21 -0.15
CA THR A 162 -22.09 -30.94 -0.06
C THR A 162 -22.42 -31.60 -1.40
N PRO A 163 -23.40 -32.54 -1.47
CA PRO A 163 -23.83 -33.12 -2.74
C PRO A 163 -24.18 -32.07 -3.81
N GLU A 164 -24.93 -31.04 -3.42
CA GLU A 164 -25.40 -29.97 -4.31
C GLU A 164 -24.23 -29.12 -4.78
N GLY A 165 -23.31 -28.77 -3.87
CA GLY A 165 -22.08 -28.05 -4.19
C GLY A 165 -21.17 -28.86 -5.11
N ALA A 166 -21.12 -30.18 -4.94
CA ALA A 166 -20.35 -31.07 -5.81
C ALA A 166 -20.94 -31.14 -7.23
N ALA A 167 -22.26 -31.24 -7.37
CA ALA A 167 -22.94 -31.20 -8.66
C ALA A 167 -22.76 -29.85 -9.36
N PHE A 168 -22.91 -28.75 -8.62
CA PHE A 168 -22.68 -27.39 -9.13
C PHE A 168 -21.24 -27.19 -9.61
N LEU A 169 -20.24 -27.59 -8.81
CA LEU A 169 -18.84 -27.47 -9.20
C LEU A 169 -18.49 -28.35 -10.41
N ASP A 170 -19.05 -29.56 -10.51
CA ASP A 170 -18.82 -30.45 -11.65
C ASP A 170 -19.28 -29.82 -12.96
N GLU A 171 -20.44 -29.16 -12.95
CA GLU A 171 -20.97 -28.45 -14.12
C GLU A 171 -20.18 -27.15 -14.38
N ALA A 172 -19.94 -26.37 -13.34
CA ALA A 172 -19.26 -25.08 -13.46
C ALA A 172 -17.80 -25.23 -13.95
N LEU A 173 -17.10 -26.31 -13.60
CA LEU A 173 -15.75 -26.61 -14.09
C LEU A 173 -15.71 -26.99 -15.59
N ARG A 174 -16.83 -27.41 -16.19
CA ARG A 174 -16.94 -27.68 -17.63
C ARG A 174 -17.27 -26.44 -18.44
N GLN A 175 -17.73 -25.38 -17.79
CA GLN A 175 -18.10 -24.12 -18.40
C GLN A 175 -17.03 -23.06 -18.14
N PRO A 176 -16.89 -22.02 -18.97
CA PRO A 176 -15.97 -20.90 -18.73
C PRO A 176 -16.52 -19.93 -17.66
N THR A 177 -16.91 -20.47 -16.50
CA THR A 177 -17.48 -19.70 -15.37
C THR A 177 -16.50 -19.67 -14.20
N TYR A 178 -16.70 -18.73 -13.27
CA TYR A 178 -15.86 -18.58 -12.06
C TYR A 178 -16.66 -18.94 -10.79
N PRO A 179 -16.96 -20.23 -10.54
CA PRO A 179 -17.79 -20.63 -9.40
C PRO A 179 -17.12 -20.40 -8.05
N VAL A 180 -15.78 -20.37 -8.04
CA VAL A 180 -14.95 -20.20 -6.84
C VAL A 180 -13.91 -19.13 -7.10
N SER A 181 -13.75 -18.23 -6.13
CA SER A 181 -12.73 -17.20 -6.13
C SER A 181 -11.89 -17.30 -4.87
N ILE A 182 -10.61 -16.93 -4.98
CA ILE A 182 -9.73 -16.83 -3.81
C ILE A 182 -9.31 -15.38 -3.63
N ARG A 183 -9.45 -14.89 -2.40
CA ARG A 183 -9.01 -13.57 -1.99
C ARG A 183 -7.78 -13.72 -1.11
N PHE A 184 -6.76 -12.91 -1.38
CA PHE A 184 -5.59 -12.77 -0.52
C PHE A 184 -5.61 -11.39 0.11
N ASP A 185 -5.48 -11.33 1.42
CA ASP A 185 -5.29 -10.08 2.16
C ASP A 185 -3.85 -10.10 2.70
N MET A 186 -2.97 -9.35 2.03
CA MET A 186 -1.53 -9.33 2.29
C MET A 186 -1.09 -7.97 2.80
N THR A 187 -0.28 -7.94 3.86
CA THR A 187 0.28 -6.71 4.44
C THR A 187 1.79 -6.66 4.18
N TYR A 188 2.27 -5.53 3.67
CA TYR A 188 3.69 -5.22 3.51
C TYR A 188 3.99 -3.83 4.09
N GLU A 189 5.26 -3.58 4.37
CA GLU A 189 5.73 -2.30 4.92
C GLU A 189 6.58 -1.56 3.89
N GLY A 190 6.54 -0.23 3.95
CA GLY A 190 7.35 0.65 3.13
C GLY A 190 7.55 2.00 3.83
N LEU A 191 8.48 2.80 3.30
CA LEU A 191 8.76 4.14 3.77
C LEU A 191 7.91 5.18 3.03
N THR A 192 7.38 6.12 3.80
CA THR A 192 6.90 7.41 3.32
C THR A 192 8.00 8.47 3.55
N PRO A 193 8.10 9.52 2.72
CA PRO A 193 9.14 10.52 2.88
C PRO A 193 9.04 11.26 4.21
N LYS A 194 10.19 11.75 4.68
CA LYS A 194 10.24 12.77 5.74
C LYS A 194 9.80 14.12 5.15
N PHE A 195 8.60 14.56 5.51
CA PHE A 195 8.07 15.87 5.16
C PHE A 195 8.88 17.01 5.81
N ASN A 196 9.23 18.06 5.06
CA ASN A 196 9.97 19.23 5.58
C ASN A 196 9.40 20.53 4.98
N ALA A 197 9.04 21.49 5.84
CA ALA A 197 8.51 22.80 5.44
C ALA A 197 9.33 23.91 6.10
N LYS A 198 9.77 24.89 5.29
CA LYS A 198 10.45 26.10 5.74
C LYS A 198 9.56 27.31 5.48
N ALA A 199 9.10 27.96 6.53
CA ALA A 199 8.36 29.21 6.42
C ALA A 199 9.29 30.41 6.65
N ARG A 200 9.20 31.42 5.79
CA ARG A 200 9.80 32.76 5.99
C ARG A 200 8.69 33.76 6.23
N ILE A 201 8.83 34.52 7.30
CA ILE A 201 7.86 35.55 7.70
C ILE A 201 8.51 36.91 7.50
N HIS A 202 7.92 37.74 6.65
CA HIS A 202 8.37 39.11 6.41
C HIS A 202 7.69 40.05 7.40
N TRP A 203 8.28 40.19 8.59
CA TRP A 203 7.66 40.91 9.71
C TRP A 203 7.31 42.37 9.42
N SER A 204 8.03 43.06 8.53
CA SER A 204 7.66 44.42 8.09
C SER A 204 6.29 44.43 7.41
N LYS A 205 6.11 43.60 6.38
CA LYS A 205 4.86 43.47 5.63
C LYS A 205 3.70 42.98 6.50
N VAL A 206 3.98 42.05 7.43
CA VAL A 206 2.97 41.57 8.40
C VAL A 206 2.44 42.72 9.26
N ARG A 207 3.32 43.60 9.75
CA ARG A 207 2.90 44.76 10.52
C ARG A 207 2.06 45.72 9.68
N ASP A 208 2.52 46.07 8.48
CA ASP A 208 1.80 46.95 7.56
C ASP A 208 0.40 46.39 7.24
N TYR A 209 0.30 45.07 7.02
CA TYR A 209 -0.96 44.37 6.83
C TYR A 209 -1.90 44.54 8.03
N PHE A 210 -1.43 44.28 9.26
CA PHE A 210 -2.28 44.40 10.45
C PHE A 210 -2.61 45.86 10.83
N GLU A 211 -1.81 46.83 10.41
CA GLU A 211 -2.15 48.26 10.55
C GLU A 211 -3.38 48.64 9.72
N GLU A 212 -3.48 48.14 8.48
CA GLU A 212 -4.67 48.31 7.62
C GLU A 212 -5.94 47.76 8.29
N TYR A 213 -5.76 46.68 9.07
CA TYR A 213 -6.83 45.97 9.74
C TYR A 213 -7.04 46.31 11.21
N LYS A 214 -6.34 47.32 11.76
CA LYS A 214 -6.40 47.73 13.17
C LYS A 214 -7.80 48.08 13.68
N LYS A 215 -8.69 48.54 12.78
CA LYS A 215 -10.08 48.92 13.09
C LYS A 215 -11.08 47.76 13.08
N TRP A 216 -10.65 46.58 12.63
CA TRP A 216 -11.54 45.48 12.28
C TRP A 216 -11.37 44.34 13.28
N ARG A 217 -12.44 43.57 13.52
CA ARG A 217 -12.43 42.52 14.54
C ARG A 217 -11.75 41.26 14.01
N ILE A 218 -10.70 40.82 14.69
CA ILE A 218 -10.04 39.55 14.43
C ILE A 218 -10.65 38.47 15.33
N MET A 219 -10.93 37.29 14.79
CA MET A 219 -11.51 36.19 15.53
C MET A 219 -10.97 34.83 15.07
N LYS A 220 -10.84 33.88 16.00
CA LYS A 220 -10.49 32.49 15.72
C LYS A 220 -11.77 31.67 15.65
N THR A 221 -12.01 30.98 14.54
CA THR A 221 -13.19 30.11 14.36
C THR A 221 -12.78 28.68 14.04
N LYS A 222 -13.56 27.70 14.49
CA LYS A 222 -13.32 26.28 14.25
C LYS A 222 -14.28 25.76 13.19
N LYS A 223 -13.76 25.16 12.11
CA LYS A 223 -14.56 24.50 11.07
C LYS A 223 -13.91 23.17 10.71
N PHE A 224 -14.67 22.07 10.74
CA PHE A 224 -14.18 20.71 10.42
C PHE A 224 -12.81 20.39 11.05
N PHE A 225 -12.73 20.45 12.38
CA PHE A 225 -11.51 20.17 13.18
C PHE A 225 -10.32 21.12 13.00
N VAL A 226 -10.34 22.06 12.05
CA VAL A 226 -9.28 23.05 11.81
C VAL A 226 -9.66 24.42 12.39
N TRP A 227 -8.68 25.11 13.00
CA TRP A 227 -8.87 26.48 13.49
C TRP A 227 -8.36 27.49 12.46
N LYS A 228 -9.16 28.52 12.16
CA LYS A 228 -8.76 29.58 11.23
C LYS A 228 -8.96 30.95 11.85
N TRP A 229 -7.98 31.82 11.65
CA TRP A 229 -8.09 33.23 11.99
C TRP A 229 -8.77 33.98 10.86
N LYS A 230 -9.77 34.78 11.21
CA LYS A 230 -10.51 35.61 10.27
C LYS A 230 -10.53 37.05 10.72
N VAL A 231 -10.54 37.95 9.74
CA VAL A 231 -10.84 39.37 9.94
C VAL A 231 -12.24 39.65 9.41
N GLN A 232 -13.11 40.22 10.25
CA GLN A 232 -14.47 40.57 9.87
C GLN A 232 -14.52 42.03 9.44
N LYS A 233 -14.91 42.25 8.19
CA LYS A 233 -15.11 43.57 7.64
C LYS A 233 -16.46 44.17 8.12
N GLY A 234 -16.53 45.48 8.43
CA GLY A 234 -17.76 46.23 8.72
C GLY A 234 -18.83 46.19 7.63
N THR A 235 -18.49 45.72 6.43
CA THR A 235 -19.42 45.37 5.35
C THR A 235 -20.04 43.96 5.49
N GLY A 236 -19.69 43.20 6.54
CA GLY A 236 -20.20 41.85 6.82
C GLY A 236 -19.35 40.70 6.26
N GLU A 237 -18.37 40.99 5.39
CA GLU A 237 -17.49 39.99 4.79
C GLU A 237 -16.45 39.47 5.79
N SER A 238 -16.13 38.16 5.73
CA SER A 238 -15.12 37.54 6.59
C SER A 238 -14.01 36.92 5.75
N LEU A 239 -12.78 37.43 5.90
CA LEU A 239 -11.62 36.98 5.14
C LEU A 239 -10.71 36.10 6.01
N ASN A 240 -10.11 35.07 5.42
CA ASN A 240 -9.13 34.22 6.09
C ASN A 240 -7.77 34.92 6.10
N ILE A 241 -7.18 35.09 7.29
CA ILE A 241 -5.90 35.79 7.44
C ILE A 241 -4.76 34.99 6.79
N SER A 242 -4.80 33.66 6.81
CA SER A 242 -3.80 32.81 6.14
C SER A 242 -3.69 33.10 4.64
N ASP A 243 -4.84 33.29 3.99
CA ASP A 243 -4.93 33.45 2.53
C ASP A 243 -4.43 34.85 2.13
N ASP A 244 -4.74 35.85 2.95
CA ASP A 244 -4.25 37.23 2.79
C ASP A 244 -2.74 37.35 3.04
N LEU A 245 -2.20 36.68 4.08
CA LEU A 245 -0.76 36.72 4.39
C LEU A 245 0.08 36.03 3.29
N VAL A 246 -0.44 34.98 2.67
CA VAL A 246 0.21 34.34 1.52
C VAL A 246 0.09 35.22 0.27
N SER A 247 -1.11 35.70 -0.06
CA SER A 247 -1.33 36.50 -1.28
C SER A 247 -0.58 37.84 -1.27
N LYS A 248 -0.48 38.50 -0.12
CA LYS A 248 0.30 39.73 0.06
C LYS A 248 1.80 39.47 0.29
N GLN A 249 2.27 38.24 0.14
CA GLN A 249 3.68 37.84 0.32
C GLN A 249 4.25 38.24 1.69
N CYS A 250 3.42 38.19 2.73
CA CYS A 250 3.83 38.36 4.12
C CYS A 250 4.45 37.06 4.67
N ILE A 251 3.96 35.92 4.19
CA ILE A 251 4.50 34.58 4.48
C ILE A 251 4.88 33.92 3.16
N GLU A 252 6.10 33.39 3.11
CA GLU A 252 6.55 32.48 2.05
C GLU A 252 6.75 31.10 2.68
N ILE A 253 6.18 30.06 2.07
CA ILE A 253 6.35 28.68 2.53
C ILE A 253 7.02 27.88 1.42
N ASP A 254 8.19 27.34 1.74
CA ASP A 254 8.92 26.40 0.89
C ASP A 254 8.70 24.98 1.45
N VAL A 255 7.93 24.17 0.73
CA VAL A 255 7.56 22.81 1.13
C VAL A 255 8.34 21.80 0.28
N THR A 256 8.94 20.82 0.94
CA THR A 256 9.54 19.65 0.30
C THR A 256 8.77 18.38 0.74
N GLY A 257 7.91 17.87 -0.14
CA GLY A 257 7.02 16.71 0.11
C GLY A 257 5.61 16.91 -0.48
N GLU A 258 4.73 15.91 -0.41
CA GLU A 258 3.34 16.03 -0.92
C GLU A 258 2.49 17.05 -0.15
N ASP A 259 1.52 17.62 -0.88
CA ASP A 259 0.74 18.84 -0.56
C ASP A 259 -0.37 18.64 0.50
N GLU A 260 -0.64 17.39 0.91
CA GLU A 260 -1.77 17.04 1.80
C GLU A 260 -1.69 17.70 3.20
N SER A 261 -0.54 18.26 3.57
CA SER A 261 -0.33 18.93 4.87
C SER A 261 -0.25 20.47 4.80
N MET A 262 -0.49 21.08 3.64
CA MET A 262 -0.33 22.54 3.47
C MET A 262 -1.25 23.35 4.40
N GLU A 263 -2.50 22.94 4.57
CA GLU A 263 -3.47 23.64 5.41
C GLU A 263 -3.04 23.65 6.90
N ALA A 264 -2.47 22.54 7.38
CA ALA A 264 -1.95 22.44 8.74
C ALA A 264 -0.68 23.27 8.95
N ILE A 265 0.19 23.37 7.93
CA ILE A 265 1.35 24.26 7.98
C ILE A 265 0.89 25.72 8.01
N LEU A 266 0.01 26.11 7.10
CA LEU A 266 -0.52 27.47 7.02
C LEU A 266 -1.17 27.88 8.33
N GLN A 267 -1.93 26.98 8.96
CA GLN A 267 -2.49 27.21 10.28
C GLN A 267 -1.37 27.44 11.30
N THR A 268 -0.38 26.55 11.37
CA THR A 268 0.73 26.63 12.36
C THR A 268 1.54 27.92 12.22
N VAL A 269 1.85 28.32 10.98
CA VAL A 269 2.60 29.55 10.70
C VAL A 269 1.75 30.77 11.02
N THR A 270 0.46 30.76 10.66
CA THR A 270 -0.47 31.85 10.99
C THR A 270 -0.68 31.98 12.50
N ASP A 271 -0.85 30.88 13.23
CA ASP A 271 -0.92 30.87 14.70
C ASP A 271 0.35 31.48 15.32
N THR A 272 1.52 31.17 14.75
CA THR A 272 2.79 31.77 15.19
C THR A 272 2.81 33.28 14.95
N VAL A 273 2.44 33.74 13.75
CA VAL A 273 2.33 35.17 13.44
C VAL A 273 1.37 35.88 14.39
N MET A 274 0.19 35.32 14.61
CA MET A 274 -0.83 35.88 15.50
C MET A 274 -0.35 35.96 16.95
N ARG A 275 0.40 34.95 17.43
CA ARG A 275 0.98 34.95 18.76
C ARG A 275 2.01 36.07 18.93
N GLU A 276 2.97 36.16 18.00
CA GLU A 276 4.06 37.16 18.10
C GLU A 276 3.54 38.59 17.90
N MET A 277 2.51 38.78 17.06
CA MET A 277 1.94 40.11 16.78
C MET A 277 1.03 40.65 17.89
N PHE A 278 0.32 39.78 18.62
CA PHE A 278 -0.74 40.18 19.53
C PHE A 278 -0.57 39.63 20.96
N GLU A 279 0.59 39.07 21.29
CA GLU A 279 0.92 38.43 22.57
C GLU A 279 -0.16 37.45 23.07
N MET A 280 -0.87 36.81 22.14
CA MET A 280 -2.00 35.94 22.49
C MET A 280 -1.51 34.60 23.04
N LYS A 281 -1.96 34.23 24.25
CA LYS A 281 -1.84 32.85 24.74
C LYS A 281 -2.77 31.97 23.91
N ILE A 282 -2.20 31.01 23.19
CA ILE A 282 -2.92 30.01 22.36
C ILE A 282 -3.66 29.03 23.27
#